data_AF-A0A2S9XS15-F1
#
_entry.id   AF-A0A2S9XS15-F1
#
_cell.length_a   1.000
_cell.length_b   1.000
_cell.length_c   1.000
_cell.angle_alpha   90.00
_cell.angle_beta   90.00
_cell.angle_gamma   90.00
#
_symmetry.space_group_name_H-M   'P 1'
#
loop_
_entity.id
_entity.type
_entity.pdbx_description
1 polymer ?
#
loop_
_entity_poly.entity_id
_entity_poly.type
_entity_poly.pdbx_seq_one_letter_code
_entity_poly.pdbx_strand_id
1 'polypeptide(L)'
;MHPGLLAPIVVLVCAALASPASASAANEAHVRTPVLWPSQCARVVDRSVDAPIVHFDYTIPVEDTEPTLDELPDSRTHQFVALCRQRPVSELLPPWITRDDVDRSVELGLVEADEVSYREILDESTIWTDCFTRITADDDRRPISFEQAAAGVEWDTSAVGPGVYSVSAYTFEPTLNLWRDRPGFVKILDDPDDPEQDLPAIALLVDEQALDPGAPIVVEACVDVLGPAQVELEWARFAPSLDWQALDTLTVDDDGPLSLDLRAPIAAADSEILVRARITDARGRESIGHATARVSVLPCPLDGPTCVEPTPEGEGEGEGEGQRGGCSVGSPLGTGGGGLVGLVFLVLVRVRGRARIRKSARPSAWP
;
A
#
# COMPACT_ATOMS: atom_id res chain seq x y z
N MET A 1 -82.46 22.66 38.68
CA MET A 1 -81.61 21.60 38.07
C MET A 1 -80.82 22.21 36.93
N HIS A 2 -79.66 22.80 37.22
CA HIS A 2 -78.62 23.14 36.24
C HIS A 2 -77.30 23.02 36.99
N PRO A 3 -76.46 22.05 36.59
CA PRO A 3 -75.07 22.39 36.37
C PRO A 3 -74.56 21.71 35.09
N GLY A 4 -73.94 22.50 34.22
CA GLY A 4 -73.15 22.03 33.09
C GLY A 4 -71.90 22.88 33.02
N LEU A 5 -70.96 22.62 33.92
CA LEU A 5 -69.64 23.23 33.99
C LEU A 5 -68.61 22.13 33.78
N LEU A 6 -67.50 22.50 33.13
CA LEU A 6 -66.22 21.80 33.01
C LEU A 6 -66.05 20.88 31.80
N ALA A 7 -65.47 21.44 30.75
CA ALA A 7 -64.47 20.75 29.95
C ALA A 7 -63.22 21.65 29.86
N PRO A 8 -62.07 21.22 30.41
CA PRO A 8 -60.79 21.67 29.92
C PRO A 8 -59.94 20.51 29.42
N ILE A 9 -59.42 20.71 28.22
CA ILE A 9 -58.01 20.50 27.86
C ILE A 9 -57.50 19.06 27.96
N VAL A 10 -57.58 18.35 26.83
CA VAL A 10 -56.65 17.27 26.49
C VAL A 10 -55.68 17.84 25.45
N VAL A 11 -54.57 18.40 25.92
CA VAL A 11 -53.39 18.72 25.11
C VAL A 11 -52.18 18.32 25.95
N LEU A 12 -51.73 17.06 25.89
CA LEU A 12 -50.35 16.71 26.28
C LEU A 12 -49.95 15.26 25.99
N VAL A 13 -49.89 14.79 24.73
CA VAL A 13 -49.09 13.57 24.41
C VAL A 13 -48.55 13.63 22.98
N CYS A 14 -47.51 14.44 22.75
CA CYS A 14 -46.69 14.36 21.52
C CYS A 14 -45.20 14.71 21.77
N ALA A 15 -44.71 14.62 23.01
CA ALA A 15 -43.37 15.10 23.38
C ALA A 15 -42.39 13.99 23.84
N ALA A 16 -42.58 12.74 23.41
CA ALA A 16 -41.80 11.60 23.93
C ALA A 16 -41.15 10.69 22.87
N LEU A 17 -41.00 11.13 21.61
CA LEU A 17 -40.35 10.30 20.57
C LEU A 17 -39.21 11.01 19.82
N ALA A 18 -38.79 12.19 20.26
CA ALA A 18 -37.57 12.83 19.76
C ALA A 18 -36.41 12.48 20.70
N SER A 19 -36.10 11.20 20.86
CA SER A 19 -34.74 10.84 21.26
C SER A 19 -33.85 11.30 20.11
N PRO A 20 -32.82 12.14 20.35
CA PRO A 20 -31.85 12.43 19.31
C PRO A 20 -31.28 11.09 18.89
N ALA A 21 -31.53 10.69 17.63
CA ALA A 21 -30.74 9.65 17.01
C ALA A 21 -29.29 10.07 17.22
N SER A 22 -28.56 9.28 18.00
CA SER A 22 -27.16 9.56 18.32
C SER A 22 -26.46 9.74 16.98
N ALA A 23 -25.80 10.89 16.83
CA ALA A 23 -25.07 11.25 15.63
C ALA A 23 -23.83 10.37 15.52
N SER A 24 -24.03 9.08 15.27
CA SER A 24 -23.01 8.04 15.05
C SER A 24 -22.26 8.21 13.72
N ALA A 25 -22.51 9.30 12.99
CA ALA A 25 -22.04 9.50 11.61
C ALA A 25 -20.87 10.50 11.50
N ALA A 26 -20.47 11.17 12.59
CA ALA A 26 -19.44 12.22 12.50
C ALA A 26 -18.03 11.65 12.26
N ASN A 27 -17.68 10.52 12.88
CA ASN A 27 -16.34 9.92 12.81
C ASN A 27 -16.10 9.03 11.59
N GLU A 28 -17.14 8.62 10.86
CA GLU A 28 -16.94 7.92 9.59
C GLU A 28 -16.48 8.88 8.48
N ALA A 29 -16.74 10.19 8.62
CA ALA A 29 -16.57 11.17 7.57
C ALA A 29 -15.16 11.76 7.45
N HIS A 30 -14.30 11.68 8.48
CA HIS A 30 -12.95 12.22 8.39
C HIS A 30 -11.95 11.20 7.82
N VAL A 31 -11.00 11.70 7.04
CA VAL A 31 -9.93 10.87 6.47
C VAL A 31 -8.89 10.65 7.57
N ARG A 32 -8.50 9.39 7.75
CA ARG A 32 -7.58 8.95 8.79
C ARG A 32 -6.23 9.56 8.51
N THR A 33 -5.50 9.95 9.54
CA THR A 33 -4.21 10.61 9.39
C THR A 33 -3.09 9.56 9.30
N PRO A 34 -2.60 9.21 8.08
CA PRO A 34 -1.59 8.18 7.94
C PRO A 34 -0.22 8.65 8.41
N VAL A 35 0.61 7.68 8.78
CA VAL A 35 2.07 7.87 8.78
C VAL A 35 2.57 8.05 7.34
N LEU A 36 3.44 9.04 7.15
CA LEU A 36 4.18 9.30 5.92
C LEU A 36 5.67 9.03 6.15
N TRP A 37 6.17 7.99 5.52
CA TRP A 37 7.57 7.59 5.58
C TRP A 37 8.43 8.39 4.60
N PRO A 38 9.66 8.81 5.00
CA PRO A 38 10.62 9.32 4.04
C PRO A 38 11.08 8.20 3.09
N SER A 39 11.58 8.57 1.90
CA SER A 39 12.22 7.59 1.01
C SER A 39 13.53 7.10 1.64
N GLN A 40 13.57 5.81 1.96
CA GLN A 40 14.74 5.14 2.51
C GLN A 40 14.86 3.75 1.89
N CYS A 41 16.10 3.36 1.63
CA CYS A 41 16.40 2.19 0.81
C CYS A 41 16.48 0.89 1.65
N ALA A 42 17.45 0.82 2.55
CA ALA A 42 17.66 -0.28 3.47
C ALA A 42 18.29 0.22 4.76
N ARG A 43 18.11 -0.51 5.87
CA ARG A 43 18.82 -0.28 7.12
C ARG A 43 19.40 -1.60 7.60
N VAL A 44 20.72 -1.74 7.60
CA VAL A 44 21.40 -2.87 8.23
C VAL A 44 21.76 -2.46 9.66
N VAL A 45 21.55 -3.39 10.59
CA VAL A 45 21.84 -3.25 12.01
C VAL A 45 22.79 -4.37 12.39
N ASP A 46 24.07 -4.04 12.50
CA ASP A 46 25.09 -4.98 12.93
C ASP A 46 25.27 -4.86 14.44
N ARG A 47 24.61 -5.72 15.21
CA ARG A 47 24.63 -5.67 16.68
C ARG A 47 26.00 -6.00 17.28
N SER A 48 26.98 -6.43 16.48
CA SER A 48 28.36 -6.60 16.94
C SER A 48 29.09 -5.27 17.14
N VAL A 49 28.68 -4.21 16.44
CA VAL A 49 29.31 -2.88 16.47
C VAL A 49 28.34 -1.72 16.70
N ASP A 50 27.08 -1.89 16.30
CA ASP A 50 26.01 -0.91 16.45
C ASP A 50 25.27 -1.08 17.79
N ALA A 51 24.74 0.02 18.31
CA ALA A 51 23.76 -0.07 19.39
C ALA A 51 22.48 -0.76 18.86
N PRO A 52 21.80 -1.59 19.65
CA PRO A 52 20.60 -2.31 19.23
C PRO A 52 19.37 -1.40 19.15
N ILE A 53 19.53 -0.08 18.97
CA ILE A 53 18.43 0.87 18.84
C ILE A 53 18.41 1.43 17.43
N VAL A 54 17.30 1.23 16.72
CA VAL A 54 17.08 1.74 15.37
C VAL A 54 16.07 2.87 15.42
N HIS A 55 16.47 4.06 14.94
CA HIS A 55 15.58 5.20 14.83
C HIS A 55 14.93 5.27 13.45
N PHE A 56 13.63 5.54 13.40
CA PHE A 56 12.88 5.80 12.19
C PHE A 56 12.23 7.18 12.24
N ASP A 57 12.53 8.00 11.24
CA ASP A 57 11.83 9.25 11.00
C ASP A 57 10.49 8.98 10.32
N TYR A 58 9.46 9.71 10.73
CA TYR A 58 8.19 9.74 10.03
C TYR A 58 7.55 11.14 10.16
N THR A 59 6.57 11.41 9.30
CA THR A 59 5.79 12.64 9.34
C THR A 59 4.30 12.33 9.24
N ILE A 60 3.48 13.34 9.49
CA ILE A 60 2.02 13.26 9.39
C ILE A 60 1.52 14.46 8.57
N PRO A 61 0.42 14.34 7.83
CA PRO A 61 -0.12 15.46 7.05
C PRO A 61 -0.81 16.53 7.90
N VAL A 62 -1.36 16.14 9.06
CA VAL A 62 -2.12 16.99 9.98
C VAL A 62 -2.07 16.38 11.39
N GLU A 63 -2.32 17.17 12.43
CA GLU A 63 -2.50 16.63 13.79
C GLU A 63 -3.92 16.12 13.99
N ASP A 64 -4.04 15.07 14.78
CA ASP A 64 -5.30 14.41 15.06
C ASP A 64 -5.26 13.83 16.48
N THR A 65 -5.58 14.64 17.49
CA THR A 65 -5.37 14.28 18.91
C THR A 65 -6.62 14.40 19.77
N GLU A 66 -7.75 14.81 19.19
CA GLU A 66 -8.97 15.18 19.93
C GLU A 66 -10.09 14.14 19.72
N PRO A 67 -10.05 12.98 20.38
CA PRO A 67 -11.12 12.00 20.27
C PRO A 67 -12.46 12.61 20.72
N THR A 68 -13.54 12.24 20.02
CA THR A 68 -14.91 12.60 20.40
C THR A 68 -15.44 11.65 21.48
N LEU A 69 -16.63 11.95 22.02
CA LEU A 69 -17.25 11.14 23.09
C LEU A 69 -17.65 9.73 22.67
N ASP A 70 -17.77 9.50 21.36
CA ASP A 70 -18.08 8.23 20.72
C ASP A 70 -16.81 7.48 20.28
N GLU A 71 -15.62 7.90 20.67
CA GLU A 71 -14.35 7.20 20.40
C GLU A 71 -13.73 6.62 21.66
N LEU A 72 -12.81 5.66 21.47
CA LEU A 72 -11.94 5.20 22.54
C LEU A 72 -10.98 6.32 22.96
N PRO A 73 -10.69 6.49 24.26
CA PRO A 73 -9.80 7.56 24.73
C PRO A 73 -8.36 7.51 24.18
N ASP A 74 -7.88 6.34 23.77
CA ASP A 74 -6.59 6.09 23.16
C ASP A 74 -6.67 5.90 21.63
N SER A 75 -7.83 6.21 21.01
CA SER A 75 -7.92 6.34 19.56
C SER A 75 -7.02 7.48 19.06
N ARG A 76 -6.86 7.57 17.74
CA ARG A 76 -6.03 8.60 17.08
C ARG A 76 -4.58 8.52 17.54
N THR A 77 -4.07 7.30 17.51
CA THR A 77 -2.69 6.99 17.84
C THR A 77 -2.01 6.20 16.72
N HIS A 78 -0.70 6.32 16.63
CA HIS A 78 0.15 5.49 15.79
C HIS A 78 0.84 4.40 16.63
N GLN A 79 0.90 3.21 16.06
CA GLN A 79 1.68 2.08 16.57
C GLN A 79 2.56 1.54 15.45
N PHE A 80 3.75 1.02 15.79
CA PHE A 80 4.71 0.54 14.81
C PHE A 80 5.00 -0.94 15.04
N VAL A 81 5.10 -1.69 13.95
CA VAL A 81 5.31 -3.14 13.94
C VAL A 81 6.37 -3.50 12.92
N ALA A 82 7.25 -4.42 13.27
CA ALA A 82 8.17 -5.06 12.34
C ALA A 82 7.65 -6.47 12.00
N LEU A 83 7.56 -6.80 10.72
CA LEU A 83 7.12 -8.09 10.21
C LEU A 83 8.32 -8.88 9.71
N CYS A 84 8.33 -10.20 9.92
CA CYS A 84 9.45 -11.08 9.57
C CYS A 84 9.63 -11.31 8.06
N ARG A 85 8.71 -10.79 7.23
CA ARG A 85 8.76 -10.87 5.77
C ARG A 85 8.11 -9.65 5.12
N GLN A 86 8.44 -9.40 3.85
CA GLN A 86 7.63 -8.54 3.00
C GLN A 86 6.40 -9.30 2.49
N ARG A 87 5.41 -8.55 2.01
CA ARG A 87 4.14 -9.09 1.50
C ARG A 87 3.67 -8.31 0.28
N PRO A 88 2.94 -8.93 -0.65
CA PRO A 88 2.31 -8.20 -1.74
C PRO A 88 1.20 -7.30 -1.19
N VAL A 89 0.91 -6.19 -1.87
CA VAL A 89 -0.18 -5.26 -1.47
C VAL A 89 -1.59 -5.88 -1.50
N SER A 90 -1.74 -7.09 -2.05
CA SER A 90 -2.97 -7.88 -1.98
C SER A 90 -3.14 -8.65 -0.67
N GLU A 91 -2.03 -8.94 0.03
CA GLU A 91 -2.03 -9.61 1.32
C GLU A 91 -2.13 -8.54 2.42
N LEU A 92 -3.37 -8.19 2.75
CA LEU A 92 -3.65 -7.17 3.76
C LEU A 92 -3.28 -7.67 5.16
N LEU A 93 -2.73 -6.76 5.98
CA LEU A 93 -2.61 -7.02 7.41
C LEU A 93 -3.99 -7.02 8.04
N PRO A 94 -4.18 -7.82 9.11
CA PRO A 94 -5.39 -7.76 9.93
C PRO A 94 -5.70 -6.32 10.37
N PRO A 95 -6.97 -5.87 10.29
CA PRO A 95 -7.35 -4.50 10.66
C PRO A 95 -7.20 -4.21 12.16
N TRP A 96 -7.09 -5.23 13.01
CA TRP A 96 -6.88 -5.09 14.45
C TRP A 96 -5.54 -5.71 14.84
N ILE A 97 -4.89 -5.15 15.86
CA ILE A 97 -3.67 -5.74 16.42
C ILE A 97 -4.04 -6.75 17.52
N THR A 98 -4.82 -6.32 18.52
CA THR A 98 -5.14 -7.10 19.71
C THR A 98 -6.63 -7.41 19.82
N ARG A 99 -6.97 -8.46 20.59
CA ARG A 99 -8.36 -8.76 20.98
C ARG A 99 -8.93 -7.70 21.91
N ASP A 100 -8.10 -7.14 22.79
CA ASP A 100 -8.52 -6.09 23.72
C ASP A 100 -9.05 -4.86 22.98
N ASP A 101 -8.40 -4.42 21.89
CA ASP A 101 -8.88 -3.31 21.07
C ASP A 101 -10.27 -3.57 20.47
N VAL A 102 -10.51 -4.82 20.05
CA VAL A 102 -11.80 -5.25 19.51
C VAL A 102 -12.85 -5.22 20.60
N ASP A 103 -12.56 -5.83 21.75
CA ASP A 103 -13.50 -5.93 22.87
C ASP A 103 -13.88 -4.54 23.40
N ARG A 104 -12.91 -3.62 23.55
CA ARG A 104 -13.15 -2.21 23.90
C ARG A 104 -14.02 -1.49 22.86
N SER A 105 -13.82 -1.78 21.58
CA SER A 105 -14.62 -1.21 20.50
C SER A 105 -16.06 -1.77 20.48
N VAL A 106 -16.24 -3.05 20.80
CA VAL A 106 -17.57 -3.67 20.99
C VAL A 106 -18.30 -3.04 22.17
N GLU A 107 -17.62 -2.83 23.30
CA GLU A 107 -18.22 -2.21 24.49
C GLU A 107 -18.75 -0.80 24.23
N LEU A 108 -18.09 -0.05 23.33
CA LEU A 108 -18.50 1.28 22.91
C LEU A 108 -19.54 1.26 21.76
N GLY A 109 -19.87 0.08 21.24
CA GLY A 109 -20.82 -0.10 20.13
C GLY A 109 -20.26 0.37 18.78
N LEU A 110 -18.94 0.38 18.61
CA LEU A 110 -18.29 0.74 17.35
C LEU A 110 -18.31 -0.42 16.34
N VAL A 111 -18.13 -1.66 16.82
CA VAL A 111 -18.21 -2.89 16.01
C VAL A 111 -19.08 -3.93 16.71
N GLU A 112 -19.66 -4.82 15.93
CA GLU A 112 -20.35 -5.99 16.49
C GLU A 112 -19.36 -7.14 16.72
N ALA A 113 -19.53 -7.87 17.83
CA ALA A 113 -18.57 -8.91 18.24
C ALA A 113 -18.45 -10.06 17.24
N ASP A 114 -19.52 -10.36 16.49
CA ASP A 114 -19.55 -11.42 15.48
C ASP A 114 -19.03 -10.98 14.11
N GLU A 115 -18.73 -9.68 13.92
CA GLU A 115 -18.13 -9.15 12.70
C GLU A 115 -16.60 -9.28 12.67
N VAL A 116 -15.95 -9.43 13.83
CA VAL A 116 -14.48 -9.51 13.92
C VAL A 116 -14.00 -10.92 14.26
N SER A 117 -13.53 -11.62 13.25
CA SER A 117 -12.96 -12.97 13.39
C SER A 117 -11.49 -12.95 13.86
N TYR A 118 -11.00 -14.09 14.35
CA TYR A 118 -9.58 -14.24 14.76
C TYR A 118 -8.58 -13.95 13.62
N ARG A 119 -9.01 -14.06 12.35
CA ARG A 119 -8.14 -13.76 11.19
C ARG A 119 -7.94 -12.27 10.98
N GLU A 120 -8.79 -11.46 11.58
CA GLU A 120 -8.80 -10.00 11.48
C GLU A 120 -8.07 -9.34 12.66
N ILE A 121 -7.45 -10.14 13.52
CA ILE A 121 -6.64 -9.70 14.65
C ILE A 121 -5.22 -10.24 14.48
N LEU A 122 -4.22 -9.35 14.48
CA LEU A 122 -2.82 -9.70 14.23
C LEU A 122 -2.29 -10.75 15.21
N ASP A 123 -2.60 -10.62 16.50
CA ASP A 123 -2.20 -11.57 17.55
C ASP A 123 -2.79 -12.98 17.39
N GLU A 124 -3.95 -13.09 16.76
CA GLU A 124 -4.67 -14.37 16.62
C GLU A 124 -4.57 -14.94 15.20
N SER A 125 -4.05 -14.16 14.26
CA SER A 125 -3.96 -14.55 12.85
C SER A 125 -2.87 -15.57 12.65
N THR A 126 -3.25 -16.81 12.33
CA THR A 126 -2.31 -17.91 12.07
C THR A 126 -1.34 -17.67 10.90
N ILE A 127 -1.59 -16.64 10.07
CA ILE A 127 -0.69 -16.22 8.98
C ILE A 127 0.48 -15.38 9.53
N TRP A 128 0.23 -14.61 10.58
CA TRP A 128 1.15 -13.62 11.12
C TRP A 128 1.67 -13.96 12.51
N THR A 129 1.02 -14.85 13.25
CA THR A 129 1.56 -15.41 14.50
C THR A 129 3.00 -15.85 14.26
N ASP A 130 3.91 -15.43 15.15
CA ASP A 130 5.36 -15.65 15.07
C ASP A 130 6.13 -14.88 13.96
N CYS A 131 5.44 -14.09 13.13
CA CYS A 131 6.05 -13.29 12.05
C CYS A 131 5.91 -11.77 12.24
N PHE A 132 5.84 -11.31 13.49
CA PHE A 132 5.92 -9.90 13.80
C PHE A 132 6.43 -9.63 15.21
N THR A 133 6.90 -8.41 15.43
CA THR A 133 7.21 -7.86 16.74
C THR A 133 6.70 -6.42 16.83
N ARG A 134 6.28 -6.03 18.03
CA ARG A 134 5.98 -4.63 18.31
C ARG A 134 7.28 -3.83 18.28
N ILE A 135 7.25 -2.68 17.61
CA ILE A 135 8.24 -1.62 17.79
C ILE A 135 7.75 -0.68 18.91
N THR A 136 6.45 -0.40 18.91
CA THR A 136 5.78 0.37 19.96
C THR A 136 4.82 -0.56 20.70
N ALA A 137 4.93 -0.63 22.03
CA ALA A 137 4.03 -1.41 22.87
C ALA A 137 2.58 -0.89 22.77
N ASP A 138 1.60 -1.73 23.10
CA ASP A 138 0.18 -1.39 22.97
C ASP A 138 -0.22 -0.21 23.88
N ASP A 139 0.42 -0.06 25.03
CA ASP A 139 0.25 1.04 25.99
C ASP A 139 1.14 2.27 25.72
N ASP A 140 2.13 2.14 24.84
CA ASP A 140 3.04 3.22 24.41
C ASP A 140 2.65 3.83 23.06
N ARG A 141 1.41 3.58 22.60
CA ARG A 141 0.84 4.16 21.39
C ARG A 141 1.00 5.67 21.37
N ARG A 142 1.41 6.20 20.21
CA ARG A 142 1.85 7.59 20.06
C ARG A 142 0.70 8.46 19.58
N PRO A 143 0.29 9.53 20.30
CA PRO A 143 -0.71 10.47 19.79
C PRO A 143 -0.31 11.06 18.44
N ILE A 144 -1.26 11.23 17.52
CA ILE A 144 -1.01 11.76 16.17
C ILE A 144 -0.79 13.29 16.25
N SER A 145 0.43 13.69 16.62
CA SER A 145 0.86 15.09 16.77
C SER A 145 2.16 15.33 16.04
N PHE A 146 2.42 16.58 15.66
CA PHE A 146 3.68 16.94 15.01
C PHE A 146 4.87 16.76 15.95
N GLU A 147 4.68 16.95 17.27
CA GLU A 147 5.71 16.71 18.27
C GLU A 147 6.14 15.24 18.29
N GLN A 148 5.17 14.31 18.38
CA GLN A 148 5.45 12.88 18.39
C GLN A 148 6.05 12.41 17.06
N ALA A 149 5.58 12.93 15.92
CA ALA A 149 6.13 12.62 14.61
C ALA A 149 7.58 13.14 14.46
N ALA A 150 7.85 14.38 14.90
CA ALA A 150 9.18 14.97 14.85
C ALA A 150 10.20 14.23 15.74
N ALA A 151 9.75 13.60 16.82
CA ALA A 151 10.58 12.76 17.67
C ALA A 151 10.95 11.40 17.02
N GLY A 152 10.27 11.00 15.94
CA GLY A 152 10.44 9.69 15.30
C GLY A 152 10.08 8.52 16.23
N VAL A 153 10.46 7.30 15.86
CA VAL A 153 10.25 6.11 16.67
C VAL A 153 11.53 5.31 16.79
N GLU A 154 11.84 4.88 18.02
CA GLU A 154 12.98 4.02 18.31
C GLU A 154 12.51 2.56 18.41
N TRP A 155 13.29 1.66 17.83
CA TRP A 155 13.09 0.22 17.93
C TRP A 155 14.29 -0.42 18.61
N ASP A 156 14.06 -0.97 19.80
CA ASP A 156 15.03 -1.84 20.46
C ASP A 156 15.01 -3.23 19.83
N THR A 157 16.08 -3.54 19.10
CA THR A 157 16.29 -4.81 18.40
C THR A 157 17.00 -5.84 19.25
N SER A 158 17.36 -5.56 20.51
CA SER A 158 18.17 -6.49 21.34
C SER A 158 17.52 -7.85 21.57
N ALA A 159 16.19 -7.89 21.66
CA ALA A 159 15.41 -9.13 21.82
C ALA A 159 14.89 -9.71 20.49
N VAL A 160 15.17 -9.06 19.36
CA VAL A 160 14.71 -9.47 18.03
C VAL A 160 15.72 -10.44 17.43
N GLY A 161 15.26 -11.49 16.76
CA GLY A 161 16.15 -12.43 16.07
C GLY A 161 16.86 -11.77 14.87
N PRO A 162 18.02 -12.28 14.44
CA PRO A 162 18.60 -11.92 13.14
C PRO A 162 17.62 -12.24 12.00
N GLY A 163 17.62 -11.39 10.97
CA GLY A 163 16.72 -11.56 9.82
C GLY A 163 16.41 -10.27 9.08
N VAL A 164 15.55 -10.38 8.07
CA VAL A 164 15.09 -9.26 7.23
C VAL A 164 13.65 -8.94 7.59
N TYR A 165 13.41 -7.70 8.00
CA TYR A 165 12.13 -7.22 8.49
C TYR A 165 11.56 -6.11 7.59
N SER A 166 10.25 -6.13 7.40
CA SER A 166 9.51 -4.97 6.90
C SER A 166 8.90 -4.21 8.07
N VAL A 167 8.81 -2.88 7.98
CA VAL A 167 8.26 -2.04 9.04
C VAL A 167 6.94 -1.46 8.57
N SER A 168 5.91 -1.53 9.40
CA SER A 168 4.58 -1.01 9.11
C SER A 168 4.11 -0.13 10.26
N ALA A 169 3.53 1.01 9.91
CA ALA A 169 2.80 1.86 10.84
C ALA A 169 1.31 1.50 10.82
N TYR A 170 0.72 1.48 11.99
CA TYR A 170 -0.69 1.27 12.25
C TYR A 170 -1.30 2.57 12.78
N THR A 171 -2.39 3.01 12.19
CA THR A 171 -3.22 4.09 12.73
C THR A 171 -4.41 3.46 13.43
N PHE A 172 -4.44 3.58 14.75
CA PHE A 172 -5.53 3.09 15.58
C PHE A 172 -6.63 4.16 15.64
N GLU A 173 -7.67 3.93 14.86
CA GLU A 173 -8.85 4.77 14.80
C GLU A 173 -10.07 3.91 14.41
N PRO A 174 -10.60 3.13 15.37
CA PRO A 174 -11.74 2.25 15.12
C PRO A 174 -12.93 2.99 14.50
N THR A 175 -13.66 2.39 13.56
CA THR A 175 -13.52 1.01 13.05
C THR A 175 -12.59 0.86 11.85
N LEU A 176 -12.05 1.97 11.33
CA LEU A 176 -11.34 2.05 10.06
C LEU A 176 -9.84 2.24 10.26
N ASN A 177 -9.25 1.31 11.01
CA ASN A 177 -7.81 1.29 11.25
C ASN A 177 -7.02 1.16 9.94
N LEU A 178 -5.83 1.77 9.88
CA LEU A 178 -5.05 1.88 8.65
C LEU A 178 -3.61 1.42 8.83
N TRP A 179 -3.12 0.62 7.87
CA TRP A 179 -1.71 0.24 7.77
C TRP A 179 -0.97 1.07 6.71
N ARG A 180 0.28 1.44 6.99
CA ARG A 180 1.19 2.12 6.07
C ARG A 180 2.59 1.52 6.16
N ASP A 181 3.01 0.85 5.10
CA ASP A 181 4.34 0.23 5.04
C ASP A 181 5.43 1.28 4.83
N ARG A 182 6.54 1.10 5.57
CA ARG A 182 7.77 1.82 5.34
C ARG A 182 8.45 1.24 4.09
N PRO A 183 8.85 2.08 3.12
CA PRO A 183 9.66 1.61 2.01
C PRO A 183 10.97 0.95 2.48
N GLY A 184 11.43 -0.07 1.76
CA GLY A 184 12.69 -0.76 2.06
C GLY A 184 12.56 -1.91 3.06
N PHE A 185 13.69 -2.27 3.68
CA PHE A 185 13.77 -3.29 4.73
C PHE A 185 14.71 -2.86 5.86
N VAL A 186 14.63 -3.59 6.98
CA VAL A 186 15.61 -3.55 8.07
C VAL A 186 16.22 -4.94 8.21
N LYS A 187 17.53 -5.06 8.14
CA LYS A 187 18.24 -6.32 8.31
C LYS A 187 19.00 -6.31 9.63
N ILE A 188 18.79 -7.31 10.47
CA ILE A 188 19.41 -7.44 11.79
C ILE A 188 20.42 -8.59 11.73
N LEU A 189 21.64 -8.31 12.18
CA LEU A 189 22.76 -9.25 12.24
C LEU A 189 23.36 -9.26 13.65
N ASP A 190 23.75 -10.41 14.17
CA ASP A 190 24.59 -10.51 15.39
C ASP A 190 26.07 -10.59 15.07
N ASP A 191 26.39 -11.22 13.94
CA ASP A 191 27.75 -11.40 13.45
C ASP A 191 27.75 -11.32 11.92
N PRO A 192 28.26 -10.24 11.31
CA PRO A 192 28.33 -10.12 9.85
C PRO A 192 29.34 -11.10 9.24
N ASP A 193 30.32 -11.59 10.03
CA ASP A 193 31.25 -12.63 9.61
C ASP A 193 30.64 -14.03 9.72
N ASP A 194 29.45 -14.18 10.31
CA ASP A 194 28.65 -15.40 10.28
C ASP A 194 27.73 -15.39 9.05
N PRO A 195 28.15 -16.06 7.96
CA PRO A 195 27.42 -16.02 6.72
C PRO A 195 26.17 -16.91 6.76
N GLU A 196 25.80 -17.52 7.89
CA GLU A 196 24.48 -18.12 8.07
C GLU A 196 23.43 -17.06 8.45
N GLN A 197 23.84 -15.98 9.12
CA GLN A 197 22.96 -14.90 9.55
C GLN A 197 22.75 -13.84 8.46
N ASP A 198 23.74 -13.67 7.59
CA ASP A 198 23.76 -12.60 6.60
C ASP A 198 22.92 -12.94 5.35
N LEU A 199 21.60 -13.06 5.52
CA LEU A 199 20.65 -13.43 4.46
C LEU A 199 20.58 -12.37 3.34
N PRO A 200 20.47 -12.74 2.06
CA PRO A 200 20.26 -11.76 1.01
C PRO A 200 18.94 -11.01 1.25
N ALA A 201 18.91 -9.71 0.95
CA ALA A 201 17.72 -8.89 1.12
C ALA A 201 17.48 -8.03 -0.11
N ILE A 202 16.20 -7.88 -0.47
CA ILE A 202 15.77 -7.00 -1.56
C ILE A 202 14.45 -6.31 -1.21
N ALA A 203 14.32 -5.03 -1.54
CA ALA A 203 13.06 -4.30 -1.54
C ALA A 203 12.86 -3.60 -2.87
N LEU A 204 11.63 -3.62 -3.38
CA LEU A 204 11.24 -2.93 -4.61
C LEU A 204 10.50 -1.65 -4.26
N LEU A 205 11.07 -0.52 -4.65
CA LEU A 205 10.54 0.82 -4.47
C LEU A 205 9.83 1.24 -5.76
N VAL A 206 8.52 1.00 -5.80
CA VAL A 206 7.67 1.26 -6.97
C VAL A 206 6.54 2.17 -6.55
N ASP A 207 6.38 3.29 -7.25
CA ASP A 207 5.20 4.15 -7.14
C ASP A 207 4.10 3.66 -8.09
N GLU A 208 2.85 4.06 -7.81
CA GLU A 208 1.72 3.81 -8.71
C GLU A 208 2.01 4.40 -10.09
N GLN A 209 1.91 3.56 -11.12
CA GLN A 209 2.22 3.91 -12.50
C GLN A 209 1.13 3.37 -13.42
N ALA A 210 0.75 4.16 -14.44
CA ALA A 210 -0.13 3.73 -15.52
C ALA A 210 0.65 3.76 -16.84
N LEU A 211 0.83 2.59 -17.47
CA LEU A 211 1.77 2.38 -18.56
C LEU A 211 1.09 1.66 -19.73
N ASP A 212 1.47 2.00 -20.95
CA ASP A 212 1.10 1.23 -22.13
C ASP A 212 1.76 -0.17 -22.10
N PRO A 213 1.13 -1.20 -22.69
CA PRO A 213 1.77 -2.51 -22.87
C PRO A 213 3.17 -2.40 -23.52
N GLY A 214 4.17 -3.02 -22.91
CA GLY A 214 5.57 -2.99 -23.36
C GLY A 214 6.37 -1.73 -22.99
N ALA A 215 5.73 -0.71 -22.40
CA ALA A 215 6.42 0.48 -21.91
C ALA A 215 7.33 0.14 -20.72
N PRO A 216 8.43 0.88 -20.51
CA PRO A 216 9.31 0.66 -19.37
C PRO A 216 8.58 0.95 -18.05
N ILE A 217 8.77 0.09 -17.05
CA ILE A 217 8.36 0.31 -15.66
C ILE A 217 9.53 0.94 -14.94
N VAL A 218 9.30 2.04 -14.23
CA VAL A 218 10.31 2.62 -13.34
C VAL A 218 10.31 1.83 -12.05
N VAL A 219 11.34 1.01 -11.84
CA VAL A 219 11.54 0.23 -10.62
C VAL A 219 12.92 0.53 -10.04
N GLU A 220 12.91 1.19 -8.89
CA GLU A 220 14.08 1.28 -8.02
C GLU A 220 14.04 0.11 -7.03
N ALA A 221 15.20 -0.39 -6.66
CA ALA A 221 15.34 -1.48 -5.71
C ALA A 221 16.49 -1.20 -4.75
N CYS A 222 16.46 -1.89 -3.63
CA CYS A 222 17.48 -1.84 -2.60
C CYS A 222 17.91 -3.26 -2.33
N VAL A 223 19.22 -3.50 -2.38
CA VAL A 223 19.79 -4.84 -2.26
C VAL A 223 20.87 -4.85 -1.19
N ASP A 224 20.95 -5.94 -0.45
CA ASP A 224 22.04 -6.21 0.50
C ASP A 224 22.37 -7.71 0.42
N VAL A 225 23.57 -8.04 -0.07
CA VAL A 225 23.98 -9.38 -0.48
C VAL A 225 25.47 -9.65 -0.29
N LEU A 226 25.79 -10.88 0.11
CA LEU A 226 27.12 -11.45 -0.11
C LEU A 226 27.23 -11.94 -1.55
N GLY A 227 27.67 -11.07 -2.45
CA GLY A 227 27.72 -11.33 -3.90
C GLY A 227 28.56 -12.56 -4.30
N PRO A 228 28.31 -13.16 -5.48
CA PRO A 228 27.21 -12.85 -6.41
C PRO A 228 25.86 -13.44 -5.97
N ALA A 229 24.77 -12.72 -6.25
CA ALA A 229 23.39 -13.17 -6.05
C ALA A 229 22.57 -13.09 -7.36
N GLN A 230 21.68 -14.04 -7.57
CA GLN A 230 20.72 -14.05 -8.68
C GLN A 230 19.42 -13.37 -8.24
N VAL A 231 18.90 -12.45 -9.05
CA VAL A 231 17.59 -11.82 -8.84
C VAL A 231 16.66 -12.27 -9.95
N GLU A 232 15.57 -12.93 -9.59
CA GLU A 232 14.46 -13.28 -10.47
C GLU A 232 13.32 -12.28 -10.27
N LEU A 233 12.92 -11.60 -11.33
CA LEU A 233 11.82 -10.64 -11.31
C LEU A 233 10.58 -11.32 -11.85
N GLU A 234 9.49 -11.21 -11.10
CA GLU A 234 8.22 -11.87 -11.42
C GLU A 234 7.07 -10.86 -11.33
N TRP A 235 6.00 -11.14 -12.09
CA TRP A 235 4.77 -10.36 -12.04
C TRP A 235 3.56 -11.27 -11.90
N ALA A 236 2.48 -10.75 -11.32
CA ALA A 236 1.18 -11.43 -11.27
C ALA A 236 0.07 -10.41 -11.50
N ARG A 237 -1.04 -10.82 -12.12
CA ARG A 237 -2.25 -9.97 -12.15
C ARG A 237 -2.76 -9.77 -10.73
N PHE A 238 -3.20 -8.57 -10.41
CA PHE A 238 -3.86 -8.29 -9.14
C PHE A 238 -5.22 -9.00 -9.11
N ALA A 239 -5.27 -10.12 -8.39
CA ALA A 239 -6.43 -11.01 -8.30
C ALA A 239 -6.46 -11.71 -6.94
N PRO A 240 -7.60 -12.32 -6.54
CA PRO A 240 -7.68 -13.05 -5.26
C PRO A 240 -6.67 -14.19 -5.12
N SER A 241 -6.24 -14.78 -6.24
CA SER A 241 -5.14 -15.74 -6.32
C SER A 241 -4.06 -15.21 -7.26
N LEU A 242 -2.82 -15.19 -6.78
CA LEU A 242 -1.68 -14.70 -7.56
C LEU A 242 -1.00 -15.85 -8.31
N ASP A 243 -0.94 -15.73 -9.63
CA ASP A 243 -0.16 -16.61 -10.51
C ASP A 243 1.06 -15.85 -10.99
N TRP A 244 2.22 -16.16 -10.39
CA TRP A 244 3.46 -15.44 -10.63
C TRP A 244 4.15 -15.95 -11.89
N GLN A 245 4.45 -15.01 -12.80
CA GLN A 245 5.10 -15.26 -14.08
C GLN A 245 6.44 -14.56 -14.12
N ALA A 246 7.42 -15.18 -14.77
CA ALA A 246 8.74 -14.58 -14.95
C ALA A 246 8.65 -13.29 -15.78
N LEU A 247 9.44 -12.30 -15.39
CA LEU A 247 9.60 -11.02 -16.09
C LEU A 247 11.04 -10.85 -16.59
N ASP A 248 12.03 -11.02 -15.73
CA ASP A 248 13.45 -10.93 -16.08
C ASP A 248 14.34 -11.64 -15.04
N THR A 249 15.64 -11.75 -15.32
CA THR A 249 16.65 -12.27 -14.39
C THR A 249 17.96 -11.51 -14.54
N LEU A 250 18.56 -11.13 -13.43
CA LEU A 250 19.88 -10.49 -13.41
C LEU A 250 20.77 -11.03 -12.29
N THR A 251 22.04 -10.64 -12.31
CA THR A 251 23.01 -10.91 -11.23
C THR A 251 23.38 -9.60 -10.56
N VAL A 252 23.48 -9.63 -9.23
CA VAL A 252 23.90 -8.49 -8.41
C VAL A 252 25.09 -8.92 -7.56
N ASP A 253 26.15 -8.12 -7.60
CA ASP A 253 27.40 -8.39 -6.88
C ASP A 253 27.62 -7.48 -5.67
N ASP A 254 26.96 -6.31 -5.66
CA ASP A 254 27.19 -5.24 -4.70
C ASP A 254 25.89 -4.82 -4.00
N ASP A 255 26.03 -4.32 -2.77
CA ASP A 255 24.94 -3.73 -2.00
C ASP A 255 24.51 -2.36 -2.53
N GLY A 256 23.31 -1.95 -2.15
CA GLY A 256 22.82 -0.60 -2.30
C GLY A 256 21.68 -0.45 -3.33
N PRO A 257 21.49 0.77 -3.86
CA PRO A 257 20.41 1.06 -4.78
C PRO A 257 20.66 0.43 -6.15
N LEU A 258 19.63 -0.19 -6.69
CA LEU A 258 19.60 -0.88 -7.98
C LEU A 258 18.48 -0.32 -8.83
N SER A 259 18.77 0.02 -10.09
CA SER A 259 17.74 0.38 -11.07
C SER A 259 17.43 -0.84 -11.93
N LEU A 260 16.16 -1.21 -12.04
CA LEU A 260 15.71 -2.35 -12.83
C LEU A 260 15.05 -1.85 -14.12
N ASP A 261 15.50 -2.35 -15.27
CA ASP A 261 14.93 -2.02 -16.59
C ASP A 261 13.85 -3.05 -16.95
N LEU A 262 12.64 -2.84 -16.43
CA LEU A 262 11.52 -3.75 -16.65
C LEU A 262 10.55 -3.17 -17.67
N ARG A 263 9.79 -4.04 -18.33
CA ARG A 263 8.72 -3.64 -19.25
C ARG A 263 7.38 -4.18 -18.79
N ALA A 264 6.35 -3.35 -18.91
CA ALA A 264 4.97 -3.76 -18.69
C ALA A 264 4.64 -4.96 -19.60
N PRO A 265 4.31 -6.14 -19.04
CA PRO A 265 4.03 -7.33 -19.85
C PRO A 265 2.85 -7.06 -20.79
N ILE A 266 3.00 -7.37 -22.08
CA ILE A 266 1.90 -7.20 -23.05
C ILE A 266 0.71 -8.09 -22.67
N ALA A 267 1.00 -9.29 -22.17
CA ALA A 267 0.00 -10.23 -21.64
C ALA A 267 -0.75 -9.70 -20.42
N ALA A 268 -0.35 -8.57 -19.82
CA ALA A 268 -1.04 -7.90 -18.72
C ALA A 268 -1.93 -6.73 -19.17
N ALA A 269 -2.07 -6.49 -20.48
CA ALA A 269 -2.94 -5.42 -20.99
C ALA A 269 -4.34 -5.47 -20.36
N ASP A 270 -4.88 -4.28 -20.08
CA ASP A 270 -6.16 -4.08 -19.38
C ASP A 270 -6.19 -4.73 -17.99
N SER A 271 -5.12 -4.58 -17.20
CA SER A 271 -5.10 -5.02 -15.79
C SER A 271 -4.09 -4.29 -14.91
N GLU A 272 -4.27 -4.41 -13.60
CA GLU A 272 -3.24 -4.07 -12.62
C GLU A 272 -2.35 -5.30 -12.36
N ILE A 273 -1.05 -5.07 -12.23
CA ILE A 273 -0.08 -6.10 -11.88
C ILE A 273 0.62 -5.77 -10.56
N LEU A 274 1.04 -6.85 -9.90
CA LEU A 274 1.99 -6.85 -8.79
C LEU A 274 3.35 -7.27 -9.33
N VAL A 275 4.42 -6.69 -8.80
CA VAL A 275 5.80 -7.07 -9.11
C VAL A 275 6.48 -7.55 -7.84
N ARG A 276 7.28 -8.60 -7.94
CA ARG A 276 8.16 -9.07 -6.87
C ARG A 276 9.54 -9.43 -7.41
N ALA A 277 10.51 -9.49 -6.53
CA ALA A 277 11.84 -9.98 -6.79
C ALA A 277 12.17 -11.11 -5.81
N ARG A 278 12.60 -12.27 -6.31
CA ARG A 278 13.27 -13.30 -5.52
C ARG A 278 14.76 -13.11 -5.67
N ILE A 279 15.47 -12.95 -4.56
CA ILE A 279 16.93 -12.88 -4.56
C ILE A 279 17.50 -14.13 -3.91
N THR A 280 18.42 -14.78 -4.61
CA THR A 280 19.06 -16.03 -4.20
C THR A 280 20.57 -15.85 -4.23
N ASP A 281 21.25 -16.02 -3.11
CA ASP A 281 22.70 -15.87 -3.04
C ASP A 281 23.46 -17.11 -3.55
N ALA A 282 24.79 -17.04 -3.59
CA ALA A 282 25.66 -18.15 -3.99
C ALA A 282 25.53 -19.42 -3.11
N ARG A 283 24.87 -19.32 -1.95
CA ARG A 283 24.62 -20.44 -1.01
C ARG A 283 23.22 -21.03 -1.18
N GLY A 284 22.40 -20.47 -2.07
CA GLY A 284 21.02 -20.90 -2.29
C GLY A 284 20.04 -20.40 -1.22
N ARG A 285 20.42 -19.39 -0.42
CA ARG A 285 19.53 -18.75 0.54
C ARG A 285 18.69 -17.71 -0.18
N GLU A 286 17.43 -17.57 0.21
CA GLU A 286 16.46 -16.78 -0.55
C GLU A 286 15.78 -15.71 0.30
N SER A 287 15.43 -14.60 -0.35
CA SER A 287 14.50 -13.59 0.17
C SER A 287 13.61 -13.09 -0.94
N ILE A 288 12.41 -12.62 -0.58
CA ILE A 288 11.42 -12.11 -1.53
C ILE A 288 11.09 -10.67 -1.17
N GLY A 289 11.32 -9.77 -2.11
CA GLY A 289 10.91 -8.39 -2.05
C GLY A 289 9.66 -8.13 -2.89
N HIS A 290 8.71 -7.38 -2.37
CA HIS A 290 7.49 -7.00 -3.09
C HIS A 290 7.49 -5.50 -3.43
N ALA A 291 6.94 -5.15 -4.58
CA ALA A 291 6.71 -3.75 -4.95
C ALA A 291 5.73 -3.09 -3.99
N THR A 292 6.04 -1.86 -3.59
CA THR A 292 5.23 -1.04 -2.68
C THR A 292 3.91 -0.54 -3.28
N ALA A 293 3.75 -0.62 -4.61
CA ALA A 293 2.56 -0.20 -5.32
C ALA A 293 2.21 -1.13 -6.48
N ARG A 294 1.00 -0.94 -7.02
CA ARG A 294 0.52 -1.62 -8.22
C ARG A 294 0.98 -0.88 -9.47
N VAL A 295 1.14 -1.61 -10.56
CA VAL A 295 1.37 -1.04 -11.89
C VAL A 295 0.15 -1.32 -12.75
N SER A 296 -0.49 -0.29 -13.26
CA SER A 296 -1.64 -0.39 -14.16
C SER A 296 -1.15 -0.48 -15.61
N VAL A 297 -1.43 -1.59 -16.28
CA VAL A 297 -1.12 -1.78 -17.69
C VAL A 297 -2.37 -1.47 -18.51
N LEU A 298 -2.30 -0.40 -19.30
CA LEU A 298 -3.42 0.12 -20.06
C LEU A 298 -3.91 -0.88 -21.13
N PRO A 299 -5.16 -0.74 -21.58
CA PRO A 299 -5.66 -1.50 -22.71
C PRO A 299 -4.82 -1.24 -23.96
N CYS A 300 -4.74 -2.26 -24.81
CA CYS A 300 -4.10 -2.14 -26.10
C CYS A 300 -4.81 -1.12 -27.01
N PRO A 301 -4.07 -0.23 -27.69
CA PRO A 301 -4.67 0.72 -28.62
C PRO A 301 -5.31 -0.02 -29.81
N LEU A 302 -6.61 0.23 -30.03
CA LEU A 302 -7.40 -0.42 -31.09
C LEU A 302 -6.86 -0.19 -32.50
N ASP A 303 -6.18 0.94 -32.73
CA ASP A 303 -5.67 1.38 -34.04
C ASP A 303 -4.13 1.51 -34.07
N GLY A 304 -3.43 0.99 -33.06
CA GLY A 304 -1.97 1.08 -32.94
C GLY A 304 -1.24 -0.17 -33.46
N PRO A 305 0.02 -0.04 -33.93
CA PRO A 305 0.82 -1.18 -34.39
C PRO A 305 1.23 -2.17 -33.28
N THR A 306 0.87 -1.93 -32.01
CA THR A 306 1.25 -2.77 -30.87
C THR A 306 0.05 -3.14 -30.02
N CYS A 307 -0.47 -4.35 -30.29
CA CYS A 307 -0.75 -5.45 -29.35
C CYS A 307 -1.36 -6.61 -30.16
N VAL A 308 -0.59 -7.16 -31.10
CA VAL A 308 -0.94 -8.41 -31.78
C VAL A 308 0.18 -9.38 -31.44
N GLU A 309 -0.12 -10.50 -30.80
CA GLU A 309 0.75 -11.67 -30.95
C GLU A 309 0.68 -12.08 -32.41
N PRO A 310 1.80 -12.07 -33.17
CA PRO A 310 1.76 -12.49 -34.56
C PRO A 310 1.27 -13.95 -34.59
N THR A 311 0.09 -14.18 -35.15
CA THR A 311 -0.32 -15.51 -35.56
C THR A 311 0.79 -16.09 -36.44
N PRO A 312 1.29 -17.31 -36.18
CA PRO A 312 2.13 -17.97 -37.17
C PRO A 312 1.28 -18.09 -38.43
N GLU A 313 1.72 -17.43 -39.50
CA GLU A 313 1.04 -17.44 -40.79
C GLU A 313 0.88 -18.90 -41.22
N GLY A 314 -0.34 -19.42 -41.07
CA GLY A 314 -0.72 -20.67 -41.69
C GLY A 314 -0.67 -20.44 -43.19
N GLU A 315 0.24 -21.15 -43.85
CA GLU A 315 0.30 -21.29 -45.31
C GLU A 315 -1.09 -21.70 -45.82
N GLY A 316 -1.85 -20.72 -46.28
CA GLY A 316 -3.17 -20.89 -46.87
C GLY A 316 -3.13 -20.39 -48.30
N GLU A 317 -2.48 -21.15 -49.18
CA GLU A 317 -2.72 -21.09 -50.62
C GLU A 317 -4.24 -21.29 -50.87
N GLY A 318 -4.86 -20.39 -51.64
CA GLY A 318 -6.28 -20.50 -51.91
C GLY A 318 -6.81 -19.39 -52.80
N GLU A 319 -6.44 -19.43 -54.08
CA GLU A 319 -7.12 -18.72 -55.16
C GLU A 319 -8.63 -19.04 -55.17
N GLY A 320 -9.48 -18.03 -55.42
CA GLY A 320 -10.91 -18.24 -55.57
C GLY A 320 -11.72 -16.98 -55.89
N GLU A 321 -11.74 -16.60 -57.16
CA GLU A 321 -12.79 -15.73 -57.74
C GLU A 321 -14.18 -16.34 -57.53
N GLY A 322 -15.19 -15.52 -57.19
CA GLY A 322 -16.57 -16.02 -57.16
C GLY A 322 -17.66 -15.09 -56.61
N GLN A 323 -18.13 -14.17 -57.44
CA GLN A 323 -19.56 -13.98 -57.76
C GLN A 323 -20.60 -13.57 -56.68
N ARG A 324 -21.10 -12.35 -56.86
CA ARG A 324 -22.52 -11.86 -56.79
C ARG A 324 -23.48 -12.41 -55.72
N GLY A 325 -24.02 -11.46 -54.95
CA GLY A 325 -25.47 -11.16 -54.98
C GLY A 325 -26.20 -11.23 -53.63
N GLY A 326 -26.98 -10.18 -53.34
CA GLY A 326 -28.29 -10.38 -52.70
C GLY A 326 -28.59 -9.60 -51.42
N CYS A 327 -29.39 -8.55 -51.63
CA CYS A 327 -30.58 -8.19 -50.84
C CYS A 327 -30.44 -7.55 -49.45
N SER A 328 -30.59 -6.23 -49.50
CA SER A 328 -31.25 -5.40 -48.50
C SER A 328 -32.65 -5.89 -48.12
N VAL A 329 -32.96 -5.94 -46.82
CA VAL A 329 -34.30 -5.64 -46.28
C VAL A 329 -34.10 -5.05 -44.87
N GLY A 330 -34.67 -3.86 -44.64
CA GLY A 330 -34.59 -3.15 -43.36
C GLY A 330 -35.80 -3.38 -42.45
N SER A 331 -35.74 -2.79 -41.25
CA SER A 331 -36.79 -2.09 -40.48
C SER A 331 -36.32 -1.95 -39.00
N PRO A 332 -37.00 -1.21 -38.10
CA PRO A 332 -36.98 0.25 -38.01
C PRO A 332 -36.72 0.79 -36.58
N LEU A 333 -36.48 2.12 -36.51
CA LEU A 333 -36.86 3.09 -35.47
C LEU A 333 -36.82 2.74 -33.96
N GLY A 334 -35.99 3.48 -33.23
CA GLY A 334 -36.16 3.88 -31.83
C GLY A 334 -35.06 4.89 -31.46
N THR A 335 -35.22 6.19 -31.71
CA THR A 335 -35.86 7.24 -30.88
C THR A 335 -35.30 7.36 -29.45
N GLY A 336 -34.52 8.43 -29.22
CA GLY A 336 -34.02 8.91 -27.92
C GLY A 336 -32.57 9.35 -28.08
N GLY A 337 -32.17 10.62 -28.17
CA GLY A 337 -32.74 11.83 -27.57
C GLY A 337 -31.84 12.23 -26.39
N GLY A 338 -30.78 13.02 -26.62
CA GLY A 338 -29.88 13.45 -25.55
C GLY A 338 -28.69 14.30 -25.99
N GLY A 339 -28.94 15.59 -26.21
CA GLY A 339 -28.07 16.74 -25.90
C GLY A 339 -26.56 16.67 -26.18
N LEU A 340 -26.15 17.21 -27.32
CA LEU A 340 -24.83 17.78 -27.56
C LEU A 340 -24.67 19.10 -26.78
N VAL A 341 -23.72 19.19 -25.86
CA VAL A 341 -23.20 20.47 -25.34
C VAL A 341 -21.68 20.48 -25.47
N GLY A 342 -21.21 21.27 -26.43
CA GLY A 342 -20.25 22.35 -26.17
C GLY A 342 -18.85 21.98 -25.72
N LEU A 343 -18.00 21.69 -26.71
CA LEU A 343 -16.55 21.87 -26.68
C LEU A 343 -16.21 23.35 -26.41
N VAL A 344 -15.49 23.66 -25.32
CA VAL A 344 -14.72 24.91 -25.20
C VAL A 344 -13.33 24.60 -24.64
N PHE A 345 -12.34 24.82 -25.51
CA PHE A 345 -10.92 24.89 -25.19
C PHE A 345 -10.63 26.11 -24.30
N LEU A 346 -9.78 25.93 -23.28
CA LEU A 346 -8.96 27.02 -22.76
C LEU A 346 -7.54 26.52 -22.45
N VAL A 347 -6.66 26.90 -23.36
CA VAL A 347 -5.20 26.89 -23.26
C VAL A 347 -4.78 27.91 -22.20
N LEU A 348 -3.98 27.51 -21.21
CA LEU A 348 -3.10 28.45 -20.51
C LEU A 348 -1.69 27.91 -20.34
N VAL A 349 -0.77 28.83 -20.58
CA VAL A 349 0.62 28.66 -20.98
C VAL A 349 1.54 28.59 -19.77
N ARG A 350 2.53 27.69 -19.88
CA ARG A 350 3.79 27.58 -19.12
C ARG A 350 4.44 28.94 -18.80
N VAL A 351 4.84 29.13 -17.54
CA VAL A 351 6.01 29.98 -17.21
C VAL A 351 7.05 29.14 -16.46
N ARG A 352 8.19 28.94 -17.12
CA ARG A 352 9.42 28.32 -16.58
C ARG A 352 10.15 29.31 -15.68
N GLY A 353 10.40 28.94 -14.43
CA GLY A 353 11.44 29.54 -13.59
C GLY A 353 12.66 28.61 -13.50
N ARG A 354 13.71 28.89 -14.27
CA ARG A 354 15.03 28.25 -14.13
C ARG A 354 15.79 28.89 -12.96
N ALA A 355 16.00 28.17 -11.87
CA ALA A 355 16.99 28.55 -10.86
C ALA A 355 18.34 27.88 -11.19
N ARG A 356 19.37 28.71 -11.39
CA ARG A 356 20.77 28.30 -11.62
C ARG A 356 21.38 27.76 -10.34
N ILE A 357 21.83 26.51 -10.37
CA ILE A 357 22.78 25.96 -9.40
C ILE A 357 24.15 26.60 -9.64
N ARG A 358 24.60 27.44 -8.72
CA ARG A 358 26.00 27.90 -8.65
C ARG A 358 26.82 26.86 -7.89
N LYS A 359 27.73 26.19 -8.60
CA LYS A 359 28.85 25.45 -8.00
C LYS A 359 29.70 26.43 -7.18
N SER A 360 29.77 26.22 -5.87
CA SER A 360 30.72 26.86 -4.97
C SER A 360 31.87 25.89 -4.73
N ALA A 361 33.07 26.32 -5.12
CA ALA A 361 34.32 25.59 -5.00
C ALA A 361 34.77 25.46 -3.55
N ARG A 362 35.43 24.33 -3.24
CA ARG A 362 36.31 24.16 -2.07
C ARG A 362 37.43 25.20 -2.10
N PRO A 363 37.97 25.56 -0.92
CA PRO A 363 39.41 25.66 -0.77
C PRO A 363 39.96 24.74 0.33
N SER A 364 41.09 24.13 -0.04
CA SER A 364 42.25 23.77 0.79
C SER A 364 42.41 24.61 2.07
N ALA A 365 42.54 24.02 3.26
CA ALA A 365 43.71 23.35 3.84
C ALA A 365 44.58 24.27 4.74
N TRP A 366 44.96 23.69 5.90
CA TRP A 366 46.04 24.04 6.85
C TRP A 366 45.79 25.13 7.90
N PRO A 367 46.43 25.06 9.08
CA PRO A 367 47.50 24.14 9.50
C PRO A 367 47.08 22.98 10.43
#